data_AF-A0A9Q1AEH0-F1
#
_entry.id   AF-A0A9Q1AEH0-F1
#
_cell.length_a   1.000
_cell.length_b   1.000
_cell.length_c   1.000
_cell.angle_alpha   90.00
_cell.angle_beta   90.00
_cell.angle_gamma   90.00
#
_symmetry.space_group_name_H-M   'P 1'
#
loop_
_entity.id
_entity.type
_entity.pdbx_description
1 polymer ?
#
loop_
_entity_poly.entity_id
_entity_poly.type
_entity_poly.pdbx_seq_one_letter_code
_entity_poly.pdbx_strand_id
1 'polypeptide(L)'
;MEKSSLILDGQKRVPLGLVVSDCAERWFQDTLKEAKTGDITMQVLVGQMYFNGYGVPKDVEKGSDWMSRASKRRASVWKVSDKRPGYNASDSDSDEVEDDRK
;
A
#
# COMPACT_ATOMS: atom_id res chain seq x y z
N MET A 1 -8.52 9.39 34.26
CA MET A 1 -9.91 8.98 33.96
C MET A 1 -9.88 7.48 33.71
N GLU A 2 -10.07 6.70 34.76
CA GLU A 2 -10.12 5.24 34.68
C GLU A 2 -11.37 4.85 33.88
N LYS A 3 -11.21 4.02 32.85
CA LYS A 3 -12.33 3.46 32.08
C LYS A 3 -13.08 2.49 32.99
N SER A 4 -13.99 3.02 33.82
CA SER A 4 -14.74 2.26 34.82
C SER A 4 -15.65 1.23 34.16
N SER A 5 -15.19 -0.01 34.07
CA SER A 5 -16.02 -1.16 33.76
C SER A 5 -16.91 -1.49 34.97
N LEU A 6 -18.22 -1.56 34.77
CA LEU A 6 -19.18 -1.93 35.81
C LEU A 6 -19.33 -3.45 35.84
N ILE A 7 -19.14 -4.06 37.02
CA ILE A 7 -19.43 -5.47 37.24
C ILE A 7 -20.88 -5.58 37.71
N LEU A 8 -21.73 -6.21 36.89
CA LEU A 8 -23.09 -6.59 37.23
C LEU A 8 -23.21 -8.10 37.01
N ASP A 9 -23.71 -8.84 38.00
CA ASP A 9 -24.00 -10.28 37.95
C ASP A 9 -22.82 -11.20 37.55
N GLY A 10 -21.59 -10.84 37.95
CA GLY A 10 -20.40 -11.64 37.63
C GLY A 10 -19.95 -11.55 36.16
N GLN A 11 -20.64 -10.75 35.34
CA GLN A 11 -20.26 -10.46 33.97
C GLN A 11 -19.70 -9.04 33.87
N LYS A 12 -18.45 -8.92 33.41
CA LYS A 12 -17.82 -7.62 33.16
C LYS A 12 -18.50 -6.98 31.95
N ARG A 13 -19.42 -6.06 32.19
CA ARG A 13 -20.09 -5.28 31.14
C ARG A 13 -19.14 -4.19 30.68
N VAL A 14 -18.85 -4.18 29.38
CA VAL A 14 -18.08 -3.13 28.73
C VAL A 14 -19.01 -2.31 27.84
N PRO A 15 -18.91 -0.97 27.84
CA PRO A 15 -19.69 -0.14 26.94
C PRO A 15 -19.33 -0.46 25.50
N LEU A 16 -20.33 -0.48 24.61
CA LEU A 16 -20.15 -0.82 23.21
C LEU A 16 -19.07 0.03 22.52
N GLY A 17 -18.99 1.31 22.87
CA GLY A 17 -17.96 2.21 22.35
C GLY A 17 -16.53 1.76 22.64
N LEU A 18 -16.28 1.15 23.82
CA LEU A 18 -14.96 0.60 24.14
C LEU A 18 -14.67 -0.67 23.34
N VAL A 19 -15.67 -1.53 23.16
CA VAL A 19 -15.50 -2.74 22.33
C VAL A 19 -15.17 -2.36 20.89
N VAL A 20 -15.91 -1.39 20.33
CA VAL A 20 -15.68 -0.92 18.97
C VAL A 20 -14.31 -0.25 18.84
N SER A 21 -13.88 0.56 19.82
CA SER A 21 -12.54 1.17 19.78
C SER A 21 -11.43 0.12 19.84
N ASP A 22 -11.57 -0.88 20.70
CA ASP A 22 -10.57 -1.95 20.84
C ASP A 22 -10.50 -2.81 19.57
N CYS A 23 -11.65 -3.09 18.94
CA CYS A 23 -11.70 -3.77 17.65
C CYS A 23 -11.02 -2.96 16.54
N ALA A 24 -11.27 -1.65 16.48
CA ALA A 24 -10.64 -0.78 15.48
C ALA A 24 -9.12 -0.70 15.67
N GLU A 25 -8.64 -0.63 16.92
CA GLU A 25 -7.20 -0.61 17.23
C GLU A 25 -6.52 -1.92 16.80
N ARG A 26 -7.12 -3.08 17.11
CA ARG A 26 -6.59 -4.38 16.65
C ARG A 26 -6.57 -4.48 15.13
N TRP A 27 -7.65 -4.05 14.49
CA TRP A 27 -7.73 -4.03 13.02
C TRP A 27 -6.62 -3.16 12.41
N PHE A 28 -6.31 -2.01 13.02
CA PHE A 28 -5.18 -1.18 12.59
C PHE A 28 -3.84 -1.92 12.73
N GLN A 29 -3.61 -2.59 13.87
CA GLN A 29 -2.37 -3.33 14.12
C GLN A 29 -2.15 -4.48 13.14
N ASP A 30 -3.20 -5.27 12.86
CA ASP A 30 -3.14 -6.38 11.91
C ASP A 30 -2.88 -5.87 10.49
N THR A 31 -3.61 -4.84 10.07
CA THR A 31 -3.40 -4.20 8.76
C THR A 31 -1.98 -3.62 8.64
N LEU A 32 -1.47 -3.00 9.70
CA LEU A 32 -0.10 -2.45 9.73
C LEU A 32 0.95 -3.55 9.59
N LYS A 33 0.72 -4.72 10.18
CA LYS A 33 1.61 -5.88 10.04
C LYS A 33 1.68 -6.34 8.59
N GLU A 34 0.55 -6.43 7.90
CA GLU A 34 0.51 -6.82 6.48
C GLU A 34 1.06 -5.72 5.55
N ALA A 35 0.77 -4.45 5.83
CA ALA A 35 1.34 -3.34 5.07
C ALA A 35 2.88 -3.34 5.10
N LYS A 36 3.47 -3.79 6.21
CA LYS A 36 4.93 -3.94 6.38
C LYS A 36 5.51 -5.11 5.58
N THR A 37 4.74 -6.16 5.26
CA THR A 37 5.22 -7.25 4.37
C THR A 37 5.30 -6.81 2.91
N GLY A 38 4.76 -5.63 2.58
CA GLY A 38 4.85 -5.02 1.26
C GLY A 38 3.58 -5.16 0.43
N ASP A 39 2.47 -5.58 1.01
CA ASP A 39 1.16 -5.57 0.35
C ASP A 39 0.70 -4.13 0.09
N ILE A 40 0.57 -3.77 -1.19
CA ILE A 40 0.17 -2.43 -1.64
C ILE A 40 -1.23 -2.08 -1.14
N THR A 41 -2.15 -3.04 -1.14
CA THR A 41 -3.53 -2.86 -0.70
C THR A 41 -3.58 -2.50 0.77
N MET A 42 -2.78 -3.18 1.59
CA MET A 42 -2.68 -2.91 3.02
C MET A 42 -1.96 -1.59 3.30
N GLN A 43 -0.96 -1.21 2.51
CA GLN A 43 -0.35 0.12 2.61
C GLN A 43 -1.35 1.25 2.32
N VAL A 44 -2.20 1.09 1.31
CA VAL A 44 -3.30 2.02 1.02
C VAL A 44 -4.30 2.06 2.17
N LEU A 45 -4.67 0.91 2.72
CA LEU A 45 -5.62 0.82 3.84
C LEU A 45 -5.08 1.51 5.10
N VAL A 46 -3.82 1.28 5.48
CA VAL A 46 -3.17 1.99 6.60
C VAL A 46 -3.21 3.50 6.37
N GLY A 47 -2.96 3.96 5.14
CA GLY A 47 -3.06 5.36 4.77
C GLY A 47 -4.46 5.94 5.05
N GLN A 48 -5.51 5.23 4.63
CA GLN A 48 -6.91 5.62 4.88
C GLN A 48 -7.27 5.61 6.38
N MET A 49 -6.75 4.64 7.14
CA MET A 49 -6.98 4.58 8.59
C MET A 49 -6.39 5.80 9.30
N TYR A 50 -5.20 6.26 8.89
CA TYR A 50 -4.62 7.49 9.38
C TYR A 50 -5.38 8.76 8.96
N PHE A 51 -5.96 8.82 7.76
CA PHE A 51 -6.74 9.98 7.33
C PHE A 51 -8.07 10.11 8.09
N ASN A 52 -8.70 8.99 8.42
CA ASN A 52 -10.03 8.94 9.05
C ASN A 52 -9.97 8.75 10.57
N GLY A 53 -8.83 8.33 11.11
CA GLY A 53 -8.67 8.04 12.54
C GLY A 53 -9.27 6.69 12.96
N TYR A 54 -9.21 5.67 12.10
CA TYR A 54 -9.73 4.33 12.41
C TYR A 54 -8.71 3.54 13.24
N GLY A 55 -9.01 3.33 14.53
CA GLY A 55 -8.14 2.57 15.43
C GLY A 55 -6.83 3.26 15.81
N VAL A 56 -6.59 4.46 15.28
CA VAL A 56 -5.39 5.26 15.49
C VAL A 56 -5.79 6.75 15.43
N PRO A 57 -5.09 7.67 16.13
CA PRO A 57 -5.33 9.10 15.95
C PRO A 57 -5.13 9.52 14.50
N LYS A 58 -5.96 10.45 14.04
CA LYS A 58 -5.85 11.02 12.70
C LYS A 58 -4.49 11.69 12.51
N ASP A 59 -3.79 11.31 11.45
CA ASP A 59 -2.45 11.80 11.12
C ASP A 59 -2.28 11.82 9.60
N VAL A 60 -2.51 12.99 9.01
CA VAL A 60 -2.52 13.17 7.55
C VAL A 60 -1.12 12.98 6.95
N GLU A 61 -0.08 13.33 7.71
CA GLU A 61 1.32 13.18 7.26
C GLU A 61 1.67 11.70 7.15
N LYS A 62 1.42 10.90 8.20
CA LYS A 62 1.62 9.45 8.15
C LYS A 62 0.76 8.79 7.07
N GLY A 63 -0.48 9.22 6.91
CA GLY A 63 -1.36 8.72 5.85
C GLY A 63 -0.76 8.92 4.45
N SER A 64 -0.18 10.10 4.21
CA SER A 64 0.48 10.44 2.95
C SER A 64 1.77 9.65 2.71
N ASP A 65 2.55 9.40 3.77
CA ASP A 65 3.75 8.56 3.69
C ASP A 65 3.42 7.12 3.28
N TRP A 66 2.36 6.54 3.84
CA TRP A 66 1.89 5.21 3.46
C TRP A 66 1.39 5.16 2.01
N MET A 67 0.70 6.20 1.55
CA MET A 67 0.30 6.33 0.14
C MET A 67 1.50 6.46 -0.82
N SER A 68 2.54 7.20 -0.43
CA SER A 68 3.78 7.33 -1.19
C SER A 68 4.54 6.00 -1.31
N ARG A 69 4.51 5.17 -0.26
CA ARG A 69 5.07 3.81 -0.30
C ARG A 69 4.33 2.90 -1.28
N ALA A 70 3.00 2.94 -1.26
CA ALA A 70 2.16 2.18 -2.18
C ALA A 70 2.39 2.58 -3.65
N SER A 71 2.53 3.88 -3.93
CA SER A 71 2.71 4.41 -5.28
C SER A 71 4.07 4.08 -5.90
N LYS A 72 5.16 4.13 -5.12
CA LYS A 72 6.51 3.75 -5.57
C LYS A 72 6.58 2.33 -6.12
N ARG A 73 5.84 1.39 -5.51
CA ARG A 73 5.79 0.00 -5.99
C ARG A 73 5.00 -0.16 -7.28
N ARG A 74 3.90 0.58 -7.44
CA ARG A 74 3.14 0.59 -8.71
C ARG A 74 4.02 1.10 -9.86
N ALA A 75 4.83 2.13 -9.61
CA ALA A 75 5.76 2.66 -10.61
C ALA A 75 6.86 1.67 -11.00
N SER A 76 7.37 0.84 -10.07
CA SER A 76 8.36 -0.19 -10.40
C SER A 76 7.79 -1.34 -11.25
N VAL A 77 6.51 -1.70 -11.05
CA VAL A 77 5.82 -2.70 -11.89
C VAL A 77 5.66 -2.19 -13.33
N TRP A 78 5.40 -0.90 -13.52
CA TRP A 78 5.28 -0.31 -14.86
C TRP A 78 6.60 -0.18 -15.62
N LYS A 79 7.73 -0.01 -14.90
CA LYS A 79 9.05 0.18 -15.51
C LYS A 79 9.62 -1.05 -16.25
N VAL A 80 8.95 -2.20 -16.17
CA VAL A 80 9.27 -3.41 -16.97
C VAL A 80 8.67 -3.34 -18.39
N SER A 81 7.79 -2.38 -18.67
CA SER A 81 7.08 -2.29 -19.97
C SER A 81 7.76 -1.40 -21.01
N ASP A 82 8.83 -0.68 -20.65
CA ASP A 82 9.56 0.21 -21.59
C ASP A 82 10.44 -0.55 -22.61
N LYS A 83 10.41 -1.90 -22.62
CA LYS A 83 10.87 -2.64 -23.78
C LYS A 83 9.80 -2.56 -24.87
N ARG A 84 10.02 -1.69 -25.86
CA ARG A 84 9.26 -1.70 -27.12
C ARG A 84 9.21 -3.13 -27.66
N PRO A 85 8.04 -3.75 -27.85
CA PRO A 85 7.94 -5.00 -28.59
C PRO A 85 8.41 -4.75 -30.03
N GLY A 86 9.42 -5.48 -30.50
CA GLY A 86 9.68 -5.64 -31.93
C GLY A 86 10.88 -4.92 -32.56
N TYR A 87 11.92 -4.50 -31.82
CA TYR A 87 13.22 -4.19 -32.45
C TYR A 87 14.21 -5.32 -32.19
N ASN A 88 14.19 -6.32 -33.08
CA ASN A 88 15.23 -7.34 -33.20
C ASN A 88 16.30 -6.80 -34.17
N ALA A 89 17.42 -6.32 -33.64
CA ALA A 89 18.47 -5.68 -34.43
C ALA A 89 19.35 -6.68 -35.21
N SER A 90 18.77 -7.70 -35.86
CA SER A 90 19.56 -8.79 -36.45
C SER A 90 19.38 -9.05 -37.95
N ASP A 91 18.43 -8.41 -38.64
CA ASP A 91 18.24 -8.66 -40.09
C ASP A 91 18.27 -7.34 -40.87
N SER A 92 19.47 -6.80 -41.08
CA SER A 92 19.76 -5.97 -42.25
C SER A 92 21.14 -6.35 -42.79
N ASP A 93 21.26 -7.64 -43.11
CA ASP A 93 22.01 -8.03 -44.29
C ASP A 93 21.11 -7.70 -45.49
N SER A 94 21.47 -6.66 -46.23
CA SER A 94 21.05 -6.49 -47.62
C SER A 94 22.27 -5.99 -48.37
N ASP A 95 23.02 -6.99 -48.80
CA ASP A 95 23.86 -7.12 -49.98
C ASP A 95 24.32 -5.87 -50.73
N GLU A 96 25.61 -5.92 -51.03
CA GLU A 96 26.42 -5.16 -51.97
C GLU A 96 25.68 -4.63 -53.23
N VAL A 97 25.95 -3.37 -53.56
CA VAL A 97 26.21 -2.97 -54.94
C VAL A 97 27.40 -2.01 -54.94
N GLU A 98 28.54 -2.50 -55.43
CA GLU A 98 29.56 -1.64 -56.04
C GLU A 98 28.89 -0.83 -57.17
N ASP A 99 29.01 0.49 -57.15
CA ASP A 99 28.78 1.31 -58.35
C ASP A 99 29.82 2.44 -58.39
N ASP A 100 30.77 2.24 -59.29
CA ASP A 100 31.78 3.18 -59.77
C ASP A 100 31.19 4.56 -60.08
N ARG A 101 31.62 5.60 -59.37
CA ARG A 101 31.68 6.95 -59.97
C ARG A 101 32.95 7.71 -59.61
N LYS A 102 33.82 7.71 -60.62
CA LYS A 102 34.93 8.59 -60.98
C LYS A 102 34.94 10.00 -60.38
#